data_AF-A0A9P9XA04-F1
#
_entry.id   AF-A0A9P9XA04-F1
#
_cell.length_a   1.000
_cell.length_b   1.000
_cell.length_c   1.000
_cell.angle_alpha   90.00
_cell.angle_beta   90.00
_cell.angle_gamma   90.00
#
_symmetry.space_group_name_H-M   'P 1'
#
loop_
_entity.id
_entity.type
_entity.pdbx_description
1 polymer ?
#
loop_
_entity_poly.entity_id
_entity_poly.type
_entity_poly.pdbx_seq_one_letter_code
_entity_poly.pdbx_strand_id
1 'polypeptide(L)'
;MATPSTAIVLVDPYNEFLHHEGKIYPSVKESLEATGTNDNLRTLVAAARKQKMPIFYALHKTWKEGNYAGWTHLTPSHKGLAAAKGIAEGSWGAEILEGLEPDVVRNGDVVASRHWNNSGFHVTLLSDATAGFSTEAKDAATNLIWPLIVENVTTVRDWVLESESKA
;
A
#
# COMPACT_ATOMS: atom_id res chain seq x y z
N MET A 1 31.05 -5.00 3.57
CA MET A 1 30.13 -3.84 3.61
C MET A 1 28.99 -4.21 4.54
N ALA A 2 28.60 -3.34 5.47
CA ALA A 2 27.48 -3.62 6.37
C ALA A 2 26.20 -3.77 5.55
N THR A 3 25.38 -4.77 5.87
CA THR A 3 24.06 -4.96 5.25
C THR A 3 23.20 -3.72 5.55
N PRO A 4 22.52 -3.11 4.57
CA PRO A 4 21.59 -2.02 4.85
C PRO A 4 20.54 -2.48 5.86
N SER A 5 20.44 -1.81 7.00
CA SER A 5 19.38 -2.05 8.00
C SER A 5 18.11 -1.26 7.71
N THR A 6 18.09 -0.53 6.60
CA THR A 6 17.06 0.41 6.21
C THR A 6 16.67 0.15 4.76
N ALA A 7 15.38 0.28 4.47
CA ALA A 7 14.81 0.21 3.13
C ALA A 7 13.77 1.31 2.97
N ILE A 8 13.48 1.68 1.73
CA ILE A 8 12.35 2.58 1.40
C ILE A 8 11.17 1.74 0.95
N VAL A 9 9.97 2.09 1.41
CA VAL A 9 8.72 1.62 0.81
C VAL A 9 8.07 2.80 0.10
N LEU A 10 7.96 2.72 -1.23
CA LEU A 10 7.35 3.74 -2.07
C LEU A 10 5.95 3.29 -2.47
N VAL A 11 4.94 3.99 -1.96
CA VAL A 11 3.53 3.62 -2.11
C VAL A 11 2.90 4.45 -3.22
N ASP A 12 2.25 3.77 -4.16
CA ASP A 12 1.39 4.37 -5.20
C ASP A 12 1.95 5.59 -5.95
N PRO A 13 3.21 5.56 -6.46
CA PRO A 13 3.78 6.71 -7.17
C PRO A 13 3.21 6.87 -8.59
N TYR A 14 1.90 6.74 -8.78
CA TYR A 14 1.24 6.80 -10.08
C TYR A 14 0.99 8.22 -10.56
N ASN A 15 0.93 8.37 -11.89
CA ASN A 15 0.44 9.58 -12.55
C ASN A 15 -0.96 9.99 -12.07
N GLU A 16 -1.84 9.02 -11.79
CA GLU A 16 -3.23 9.26 -11.36
C GLU A 16 -3.33 10.20 -10.14
N PHE A 17 -2.35 10.12 -9.23
CA PHE A 17 -2.27 10.93 -8.01
C PHE A 17 -1.28 12.07 -8.13
N LEU A 18 -0.10 11.82 -8.71
CA LEU A 18 1.04 12.72 -8.60
C LEU A 18 1.16 13.70 -9.77
N HIS A 19 0.63 13.35 -10.95
CA HIS A 19 0.68 14.25 -12.11
C HIS A 19 -0.56 15.13 -12.17
N HIS A 20 -0.41 16.38 -12.59
CA HIS A 20 -1.49 17.37 -12.59
C HIS A 20 -2.68 17.02 -13.50
N GLU A 21 -2.47 16.13 -14.47
CA GLU A 21 -3.49 15.58 -15.37
C GLU A 21 -4.12 14.26 -14.85
N GLY A 22 -3.66 13.75 -13.71
CA GLY A 22 -4.24 12.57 -13.07
C GLY A 22 -5.67 12.84 -12.59
N LYS A 23 -6.55 11.84 -12.67
CA LYS A 23 -7.97 12.00 -12.29
C LYS A 23 -8.15 12.25 -10.79
N ILE A 24 -7.25 11.72 -9.96
CA ILE A 24 -7.32 11.84 -8.50
C ILE A 24 -6.48 13.02 -8.00
N TYR A 25 -5.52 13.49 -8.79
CA TYR A 25 -4.68 14.65 -8.46
C TYR A 25 -5.46 15.86 -7.89
N PRO A 26 -6.62 16.28 -8.44
CA PRO A 26 -7.36 17.42 -7.88
C PRO A 26 -7.72 17.26 -6.39
N SER A 27 -7.93 16.03 -5.91
CA SER A 27 -8.25 15.73 -4.51
C SER A 27 -7.05 15.79 -3.57
N VAL A 28 -5.82 15.70 -4.10
CA VAL A 28 -4.57 15.68 -3.33
C VAL A 28 -3.65 16.87 -3.64
N LYS A 29 -4.01 17.69 -4.64
CA LYS A 29 -3.24 18.81 -5.20
C LYS A 29 -2.67 19.72 -4.11
N GLU A 30 -3.53 20.25 -3.25
CA GLU A 30 -3.12 21.24 -2.23
C GLU A 30 -2.01 20.68 -1.33
N SER A 31 -2.13 19.42 -0.91
CA SER A 31 -1.11 18.77 -0.07
C SER A 31 0.19 18.50 -0.84
N LEU A 32 0.10 18.05 -2.09
CA LEU A 32 1.26 17.79 -2.94
C LEU A 32 2.06 19.09 -3.20
N GLU A 33 1.37 20.18 -3.52
CA GLU A 33 1.98 21.48 -3.80
C GLU A 33 2.55 22.13 -2.53
N ALA A 34 1.80 22.10 -1.42
CA ALA A 34 2.24 22.72 -0.16
C ALA A 34 3.55 22.12 0.39
N THR A 35 3.84 20.87 0.06
CA THR A 35 5.02 20.15 0.56
C THR A 35 6.09 19.90 -0.50
N GLY A 36 5.80 20.16 -1.78
CA GLY A 36 6.70 19.80 -2.88
C GLY A 36 6.92 18.29 -3.00
N THR A 37 5.87 17.48 -2.75
CA THR A 37 5.97 16.01 -2.63
C THR A 37 6.71 15.37 -3.80
N ASN A 38 6.42 15.75 -5.04
CA ASN A 38 7.01 15.13 -6.22
C ASN A 38 8.54 15.31 -6.26
N ASP A 39 9.04 16.50 -5.92
CA ASP A 39 10.47 16.78 -5.88
C ASP A 39 11.16 16.07 -4.71
N ASN A 40 10.49 16.00 -3.57
CA ASN A 40 10.98 15.25 -2.41
C ASN A 40 11.07 13.74 -2.69
N LEU A 41 10.08 13.15 -3.37
CA LEU A 41 10.09 11.74 -3.77
C LEU A 41 11.27 11.46 -4.71
N ARG A 42 11.48 12.32 -5.72
CA ARG A 42 12.63 12.19 -6.64
C ARG A 42 13.96 12.26 -5.90
N THR A 43 14.08 13.21 -4.98
CA THR A 43 15.27 13.39 -4.14
C THR A 43 15.52 12.16 -3.25
N LEU A 44 14.48 11.62 -2.61
CA LEU A 44 14.55 10.42 -1.78
C LEU A 44 15.01 9.20 -2.58
N VAL A 45 14.39 8.95 -3.74
CA VAL A 45 14.73 7.83 -4.62
C VAL A 45 16.18 7.93 -5.11
N ALA A 46 16.61 9.13 -5.54
CA ALA A 46 18.00 9.36 -5.96
C ALA A 46 19.00 9.11 -4.82
N ALA A 47 18.69 9.56 -3.60
CA ALA A 47 19.54 9.36 -2.42
C ALA A 47 19.61 7.87 -2.02
N ALA A 48 18.48 7.17 -2.00
CA ALA A 48 18.42 5.74 -1.71
C ALA A 48 19.27 4.94 -2.71
N ARG A 49 19.16 5.24 -4.01
CA ARG A 49 19.96 4.62 -5.06
C ARG A 49 21.46 4.88 -4.92
N LYS A 50 21.85 6.12 -4.59
CA LYS A 50 23.26 6.47 -4.34
C LYS A 50 23.85 5.66 -3.18
N GLN A 51 23.04 5.36 -2.17
CA GLN A 51 23.45 4.58 -1.00
C GLN A 51 23.24 3.07 -1.16
N LYS A 52 22.77 2.60 -2.33
CA LYS A 52 22.43 1.19 -2.57
C LYS A 52 21.42 0.63 -1.56
N MET A 53 20.48 1.49 -1.15
CA MET A 53 19.36 1.11 -0.30
C MET A 53 18.25 0.53 -1.20
N PRO A 54 17.68 -0.64 -0.84
CA PRO A 54 16.59 -1.23 -1.61
C PRO A 54 15.33 -0.37 -1.49
N ILE A 55 14.59 -0.26 -2.59
CA ILE A 55 13.29 0.40 -2.66
C ILE A 55 12.23 -0.65 -2.99
N PHE A 56 11.23 -0.78 -2.13
CA PHE A 56 10.09 -1.66 -2.29
C PHE A 56 8.88 -0.86 -2.74
N TYR A 57 8.26 -1.26 -3.84
CA TYR A 57 7.08 -0.60 -4.38
C TYR A 57 5.82 -1.32 -3.92
N ALA A 58 4.98 -0.62 -3.16
CA ALA A 58 3.64 -1.09 -2.81
C ALA A 58 2.66 -0.36 -3.72
N LEU A 59 2.17 -1.07 -4.73
CA LEU A 59 1.40 -0.49 -5.81
C LEU A 59 -0.09 -0.79 -5.63
N HIS A 60 -0.95 0.17 -5.88
CA HIS A 60 -2.39 -0.02 -5.86
C HIS A 60 -2.80 -0.95 -6.99
N LYS A 61 -3.87 -1.71 -6.78
CA LYS A 61 -4.50 -2.54 -7.78
C LYS A 61 -5.13 -1.64 -8.83
N THR A 62 -4.70 -1.82 -10.07
CA THR A 62 -5.30 -1.15 -11.22
C THR A 62 -6.78 -1.52 -11.33
N TRP A 63 -7.61 -0.52 -11.63
CA TRP A 63 -9.03 -0.75 -11.85
C TRP A 63 -9.26 -1.49 -13.18
N LYS A 64 -10.10 -2.51 -13.14
CA LYS A 64 -10.70 -3.14 -14.32
C LYS A 64 -12.13 -3.58 -13.99
N GLU A 65 -12.94 -3.77 -15.03
CA GLU A 65 -14.28 -4.32 -14.87
C GLU A 65 -14.22 -5.67 -14.14
N GLY A 66 -15.15 -5.88 -13.20
CA GLY A 66 -15.20 -7.09 -12.39
C GLY A 66 -14.28 -7.12 -11.15
N ASN A 67 -13.37 -6.17 -10.96
CA ASN A 67 -12.44 -6.16 -9.80
C ASN A 67 -13.12 -6.29 -8.43
N TYR A 68 -14.31 -5.73 -8.29
CA TYR A 68 -15.10 -5.73 -7.05
C TYR A 68 -16.38 -6.57 -7.16
N ALA A 69 -16.54 -7.36 -8.23
CA ALA A 69 -17.72 -8.18 -8.42
C ALA A 69 -17.85 -9.21 -7.29
N GLY A 70 -19.02 -9.26 -6.66
CA GLY A 70 -19.29 -10.16 -5.53
C GLY A 70 -18.77 -9.68 -4.16
N TRP A 71 -18.10 -8.53 -4.08
CA TRP A 71 -17.65 -7.98 -2.80
C TRP A 71 -18.84 -7.36 -2.06
N THR A 72 -19.08 -7.81 -0.82
CA THR A 72 -20.20 -7.33 0.01
C THR A 72 -19.83 -6.17 0.95
N HIS A 73 -18.54 -5.91 1.17
CA HIS A 73 -18.02 -4.93 2.12
C HIS A 73 -17.00 -3.98 1.50
N LEU A 74 -17.43 -3.17 0.53
CA LEU A 74 -16.57 -2.15 -0.09
C LEU A 74 -16.39 -0.94 0.84
N THR A 75 -15.13 -0.53 1.07
CA THR A 75 -14.79 0.73 1.72
C THR A 75 -15.20 1.92 0.84
N PRO A 76 -15.32 3.13 1.41
CA PRO A 76 -15.53 4.35 0.62
C PRO A 76 -14.48 4.53 -0.49
N SER A 77 -13.22 4.22 -0.22
CA SER A 77 -12.13 4.28 -1.21
C SER A 77 -12.37 3.32 -2.38
N HIS A 78 -12.76 2.06 -2.12
CA HIS A 78 -13.08 1.11 -3.18
C HIS A 78 -14.22 1.64 -4.07
N LYS A 79 -15.28 2.19 -3.45
CA LYS A 79 -16.42 2.75 -4.19
C LYS A 79 -16.00 3.96 -5.04
N GLY A 80 -15.18 4.84 -4.48
CA GLY A 80 -14.66 6.02 -5.18
C GLY A 80 -13.78 5.64 -6.38
N LEU A 81 -12.81 4.76 -6.19
CA LEU A 81 -11.94 4.25 -7.26
C LEU A 81 -12.75 3.52 -8.34
N ALA A 82 -13.74 2.72 -7.95
CA ALA A 82 -14.62 2.04 -8.89
C ALA A 82 -15.44 3.01 -9.75
N ALA A 83 -16.05 4.01 -9.12
CA ALA A 83 -16.86 5.01 -9.81
C ALA A 83 -16.02 5.90 -10.75
N ALA A 84 -14.81 6.28 -10.32
CA ALA A 84 -13.90 7.09 -11.10
C ALA A 84 -13.14 6.30 -12.19
N LYS A 85 -13.20 4.96 -12.15
CA LYS A 85 -12.30 4.08 -12.91
C LYS A 85 -10.84 4.55 -12.74
N GLY A 86 -10.47 4.81 -11.50
CA GLY A 86 -9.16 5.37 -11.14
C GLY A 86 -8.07 4.30 -11.24
N ILE A 87 -6.87 4.72 -11.65
CA ILE A 87 -5.72 3.84 -11.89
C ILE A 87 -6.12 2.74 -12.89
N ALA A 88 -6.84 3.10 -13.95
CA ALA A 88 -7.42 2.13 -14.87
C ALA A 88 -6.31 1.30 -15.53
N GLU A 89 -6.48 -0.02 -15.60
CA GLU A 89 -5.50 -0.92 -16.21
C GLU A 89 -5.20 -0.52 -17.66
N GLY A 90 -3.90 -0.37 -17.98
CA GLY A 90 -3.44 0.06 -19.30
C GLY A 90 -3.61 1.56 -19.58
N SER A 91 -4.09 2.36 -18.63
CA SER A 91 -4.14 3.81 -18.77
C SER A 91 -2.83 4.47 -18.35
N TRP A 92 -2.55 5.64 -18.94
CA TRP A 92 -1.42 6.48 -18.53
C TRP A 92 -1.46 6.87 -17.04
N GLY A 93 -2.66 7.04 -16.46
CA GLY A 93 -2.84 7.27 -15.03
C GLY A 93 -2.29 6.12 -14.16
N ALA A 94 -2.31 4.88 -14.67
CA ALA A 94 -1.79 3.70 -13.98
C ALA A 94 -0.29 3.46 -14.20
N GLU A 95 0.39 4.32 -14.96
CA GLU A 95 1.84 4.32 -15.07
C GLU A 95 2.46 5.03 -13.84
N ILE A 96 3.64 4.58 -13.44
CA ILE A 96 4.42 5.24 -12.38
C ILE A 96 4.90 6.58 -12.93
N LEU A 97 4.86 7.62 -12.09
CA LEU A 97 5.34 8.95 -12.42
C LEU A 97 6.77 8.88 -12.93
N GLU A 98 7.02 9.52 -14.07
CA GLU A 98 8.31 9.53 -14.74
C GLU A 98 9.44 9.79 -13.75
N GLY A 99 10.51 8.99 -13.74
CA GLY A 99 11.67 9.11 -12.86
C GLY A 99 11.52 8.47 -11.48
N LEU A 100 10.33 7.97 -11.13
CA LEU A 100 10.09 7.16 -9.92
C LEU A 100 9.94 5.67 -10.24
N GLU A 101 10.25 5.22 -11.46
CA GLU A 101 10.10 3.82 -11.85
C GLU A 101 11.11 2.91 -11.13
N PRO A 102 10.77 1.64 -10.84
CA PRO A 102 11.68 0.69 -10.21
C PRO A 102 12.95 0.44 -11.03
N ASP A 103 14.12 0.46 -10.38
CA ASP A 103 15.39 0.01 -10.95
C ASP A 103 15.77 -1.37 -10.40
N VAL A 104 15.09 -2.39 -10.93
CA VAL A 104 15.23 -3.79 -10.47
C VAL A 104 16.63 -4.34 -10.76
N VAL A 105 17.26 -3.92 -11.87
CA VAL A 105 18.52 -4.51 -12.35
C VAL A 105 19.74 -3.88 -11.67
N ARG A 106 19.79 -2.55 -11.52
CA ARG A 106 21.00 -1.85 -11.05
C ARG A 106 20.94 -1.48 -9.58
N ASN A 107 19.73 -1.28 -9.03
CA ASN A 107 19.54 -0.99 -7.61
C ASN A 107 18.96 -2.17 -6.82
N GLY A 108 18.36 -3.15 -7.49
CA GLY A 108 17.69 -4.27 -6.81
C GLY A 108 16.34 -3.87 -6.20
N ASP A 109 15.66 -2.89 -6.81
CA ASP A 109 14.32 -2.50 -6.39
C ASP A 109 13.34 -3.69 -6.54
N VAL A 110 12.35 -3.75 -5.65
CA VAL A 110 11.37 -4.84 -5.61
C VAL A 110 9.97 -4.27 -5.80
N VAL A 111 9.21 -4.82 -6.73
CA VAL A 111 7.78 -4.53 -6.85
C VAL A 111 6.99 -5.60 -6.11
N ALA A 112 6.34 -5.21 -5.01
CA ALA A 112 5.50 -6.11 -4.22
C ALA A 112 4.18 -6.42 -4.93
N SER A 113 3.39 -7.35 -4.37
CA SER A 113 2.03 -7.57 -4.85
C SER A 113 1.21 -6.30 -4.73
N ARG A 114 0.34 -6.07 -5.72
CA ARG A 114 -0.55 -4.91 -5.67
C ARG A 114 -1.56 -5.02 -4.54
N HIS A 115 -1.89 -3.89 -3.90
CA HIS A 115 -2.89 -3.84 -2.86
C HIS A 115 -4.24 -3.29 -3.31
N TRP A 116 -5.27 -3.65 -2.56
CA TRP A 116 -6.65 -3.26 -2.87
C TRP A 116 -7.10 -1.96 -2.22
N ASN A 117 -6.38 -1.48 -1.20
CA ASN A 117 -6.72 -0.25 -0.49
C ASN A 117 -5.46 0.50 -0.03
N ASN A 118 -5.07 0.40 1.24
CA ASN A 118 -4.01 1.21 1.83
C ASN A 118 -2.74 0.42 2.23
N SER A 119 -2.75 -0.92 2.12
CA SER A 119 -1.65 -1.79 2.54
C SER A 119 -1.31 -2.80 1.44
N GLY A 120 -0.03 -2.89 1.07
CA GLY A 120 0.59 -3.86 0.14
C GLY A 120 0.20 -5.34 0.32
N PHE A 121 -0.37 -5.68 1.47
CA PHE A 121 -0.74 -7.04 1.89
C PHE A 121 -2.10 -7.04 2.59
N HIS A 122 -2.90 -8.10 2.41
CA HIS A 122 -4.04 -8.38 3.26
C HIS A 122 -3.52 -8.83 4.63
N VAL A 123 -3.73 -8.03 5.68
CA VAL A 123 -3.17 -8.27 7.00
C VAL A 123 -4.21 -8.93 7.89
N THR A 124 -3.87 -10.10 8.43
CA THR A 124 -4.60 -10.76 9.50
C THR A 124 -3.73 -10.79 10.73
N LEU A 125 -4.19 -10.19 11.83
CA LEU A 125 -3.49 -10.24 13.12
C LEU A 125 -4.08 -11.33 14.00
N LEU A 126 -3.21 -12.15 14.59
CA LEU A 126 -3.56 -13.23 15.49
C LEU A 126 -3.53 -12.71 16.93
N SER A 127 -4.73 -12.40 17.45
CA SER A 127 -4.96 -11.72 18.72
C SER A 127 -4.40 -12.44 19.95
N ASP A 128 -4.19 -13.76 19.87
CA ASP A 128 -3.66 -14.64 20.92
C ASP A 128 -2.22 -15.11 20.63
N ALA A 129 -1.59 -14.61 19.55
CA ALA A 129 -0.18 -14.82 19.22
C ALA A 129 0.64 -13.52 19.32
N THR A 130 0.25 -12.62 20.22
CA THR A 130 0.90 -11.32 20.45
C THR A 130 0.97 -11.01 21.95
N ALA A 131 1.94 -10.19 22.36
CA ALA A 131 2.12 -9.75 23.74
C ALA A 131 2.27 -8.22 23.81
N GLY A 132 1.83 -7.63 24.91
CA GLY A 132 1.99 -6.19 25.20
C GLY A 132 2.71 -5.95 26.52
N PHE A 133 3.13 -4.72 26.78
CA PHE A 133 3.78 -4.32 28.04
C PHE A 133 2.84 -4.42 29.26
N SER A 134 1.53 -4.48 29.04
CA SER A 134 0.51 -4.89 30.02
C SER A 134 -0.68 -5.53 29.30
N THR A 135 -1.55 -6.20 30.06
CA THR A 135 -2.80 -6.78 29.53
C THR A 135 -3.70 -5.70 28.95
N GLU A 136 -3.85 -4.57 29.65
CA GLU A 136 -4.69 -3.45 29.23
C GLU A 136 -4.20 -2.84 27.92
N ALA A 137 -2.88 -2.71 27.75
CA ALA A 137 -2.29 -2.22 26.50
C ALA A 137 -2.54 -3.19 25.34
N LYS A 138 -2.42 -4.50 25.59
CA LYS A 138 -2.69 -5.55 24.60
C LYS A 138 -4.17 -5.56 24.21
N ASP A 139 -5.08 -5.39 25.16
CA ASP A 139 -6.52 -5.38 24.92
C ASP A 139 -6.97 -4.12 24.19
N ALA A 140 -6.42 -2.96 24.53
CA ALA A 140 -6.65 -1.73 23.79
C ALA A 140 -6.17 -1.88 22.33
N ALA A 141 -5.00 -2.47 22.11
CA ALA A 141 -4.51 -2.75 20.77
C ALA A 141 -5.45 -3.72 20.02
N THR A 142 -5.82 -4.84 20.64
CA THR A 142 -6.66 -5.89 20.04
C THR A 142 -8.06 -5.42 19.70
N ASN A 143 -8.71 -4.69 20.62
CA ASN A 143 -10.14 -4.41 20.55
C ASN A 143 -10.44 -3.04 19.94
N LEU A 144 -9.50 -2.08 20.02
CA LEU A 144 -9.74 -0.70 19.60
C LEU A 144 -8.90 -0.31 18.39
N ILE A 145 -7.62 -0.69 18.35
CA ILE A 145 -6.68 -0.18 17.34
C ILE A 145 -6.59 -1.10 16.13
N TRP A 146 -6.34 -2.38 16.32
CA TRP A 146 -6.13 -3.33 15.22
C TRP A 146 -7.31 -3.42 14.24
N PRO A 147 -8.59 -3.43 14.68
CA PRO A 147 -9.72 -3.41 13.76
C PRO A 147 -9.79 -2.17 12.86
N LEU A 148 -9.04 -1.10 13.18
CA LEU A 148 -8.97 0.13 12.38
C LEU A 148 -7.84 0.09 11.34
N ILE A 149 -6.83 -0.76 11.52
CA ILE A 149 -5.59 -0.73 10.73
C ILE A 149 -5.29 -2.04 9.98
N VAL A 150 -6.03 -3.12 10.24
CA VAL A 150 -5.90 -4.39 9.50
C VAL A 150 -7.26 -4.94 9.07
N GLU A 151 -7.25 -5.79 8.05
CA GLU A 151 -8.47 -6.33 7.45
C GLU A 151 -9.15 -7.40 8.31
N ASN A 152 -8.38 -8.14 9.13
CA ASN A 152 -8.93 -9.14 10.04
C ASN A 152 -8.13 -9.23 11.34
N VAL A 153 -8.84 -9.44 12.45
CA VAL A 153 -8.25 -9.80 13.73
C VAL A 153 -8.94 -11.09 14.17
N THR A 154 -8.17 -12.15 14.35
CA THR A 154 -8.71 -13.49 14.69
C THR A 154 -7.82 -14.20 15.71
N THR A 155 -8.17 -15.41 16.11
CA THR A 155 -7.32 -16.27 16.96
C THR A 155 -6.51 -17.24 16.11
N VAL A 156 -5.42 -17.79 16.66
CA VAL A 156 -4.65 -18.87 16.01
C VAL A 156 -5.56 -20.05 15.68
N ARG A 157 -6.45 -20.42 16.61
CA ARG A 157 -7.39 -21.53 16.43
C ARG A 157 -8.32 -21.30 15.24
N ASP A 158 -8.96 -20.14 15.19
CA ASP A 158 -9.94 -19.83 14.15
C ASP A 158 -9.25 -19.70 12.78
N TRP A 159 -8.06 -19.11 12.76
CA TRP A 159 -7.23 -19.06 11.55
C TRP A 159 -6.90 -20.46 11.01
N VAL A 160 -6.54 -21.42 11.88
CA VAL A 160 -6.27 -22.82 11.46
C VAL A 160 -7.52 -23.45 10.85
N LEU A 161 -8.67 -23.33 11.52
CA LEU A 161 -9.94 -23.89 11.03
C LEU A 161 -10.36 -23.28 9.68
N GLU A 162 -10.21 -21.97 9.52
CA GLU A 162 -10.46 -21.26 8.25
C GLU A 162 -9.50 -21.71 7.14
N SER A 163 -8.25 -22.02 7.48
CA SER A 163 -7.24 -22.47 6.52
C SER A 163 -7.51 -23.90 6.01
N GLU A 164 -7.98 -24.79 6.88
CA GLU A 164 -8.29 -26.19 6.56
C GLU A 164 -9.59 -26.34 5.75
N SER A 165 -10.57 -25.46 5.96
CA SER A 165 -11.83 -25.47 5.19
C SER A 165 -11.71 -24.97 3.75
N LYS A 166 -10.58 -24.35 3.39
CA LYS A 166 -10.28 -23.81 2.06
C LYS A 166 -9.32 -24.70 1.24
N ALA A 167 -8.83 -25.80 1.83
CA ALA A 167 -7.98 -26.81 1.19
C ALA A 167 -8.82 -27.97 0.63
#